data_AF-A0A9D4MLX6-F1
#
_entry.id   AF-A0A9D4MLX6-F1
#
_cell.length_a   1.000
_cell.length_b   1.000
_cell.length_c   1.000
_cell.angle_alpha   90.00
_cell.angle_beta   90.00
_cell.angle_gamma   90.00
#
_symmetry.space_group_name_H-M   'P 1'
#
loop_
_entity.id
_entity.type
_entity.pdbx_description
1 polymer ?
#
loop_
_entity_poly.entity_id
_entity_poly.type
_entity_poly.pdbx_seq_one_letter_code
_entity_poly.pdbx_strand_id
1 'polypeptide(L)' 'MLPALAKQQCNGGRGQPQRKRVKRATKNIQERLHSLCQDYSGGRKTLAKFLQAVGNCVRWKQ' A
#
# COMPACT_ATOMS: atom_id res chain seq x y z
N MET A 1 -35.05 7.23 25.03
CA MET A 1 -33.66 7.00 25.51
C MET A 1 -32.78 6.71 24.30
N LEU A 2 -31.74 7.53 24.08
CA LEU A 2 -30.59 7.34 23.15
C LEU A 2 -29.71 6.14 23.59
N PRO A 3 -28.69 5.64 22.81
CA PRO A 3 -28.07 6.22 21.61
C PRO A 3 -27.72 5.25 20.45
N ALA A 4 -27.26 5.88 19.36
CA ALA A 4 -26.49 5.37 18.24
C ALA A 4 -25.57 4.17 18.50
N LEU A 5 -25.44 3.26 17.52
CA LEU A 5 -24.21 2.49 17.41
C LEU A 5 -23.81 2.20 15.95
N ALA A 6 -22.60 2.66 15.66
CA ALA A 6 -21.62 2.10 14.75
C ALA A 6 -21.95 2.07 13.25
N LYS A 7 -21.44 3.09 12.57
CA LYS A 7 -20.85 3.03 11.23
C LYS A 7 -20.24 1.65 10.96
N GLN A 8 -20.94 0.76 10.25
CA GLN A 8 -20.29 -0.44 9.72
C GLN A 8 -19.57 -0.06 8.44
N GLN A 9 -18.33 0.38 8.63
CA GLN A 9 -17.37 0.63 7.57
C GLN A 9 -17.23 -0.65 6.73
N CYS A 10 -17.75 -0.62 5.50
CA CYS A 10 -17.64 -1.71 4.54
C CYS A 10 -16.16 -2.00 4.26
N ASN A 11 -15.62 -2.96 4.99
CA ASN A 11 -14.24 -3.39 4.89
C ASN A 11 -14.12 -4.21 3.58
N GLY A 12 -13.69 -3.56 2.50
CA GLY A 12 -13.69 -4.05 1.10
C GLY A 12 -12.82 -5.28 0.77
N GLY A 13 -12.60 -6.17 1.74
CA GLY A 13 -11.80 -7.39 1.60
C GLY A 13 -12.54 -8.71 1.88
N ARG A 14 -13.76 -8.67 2.44
CA ARG A 14 -14.53 -9.88 2.77
C ARG A 14 -15.28 -10.37 1.53
N GLY A 15 -14.62 -11.18 0.68
CA GLY A 15 -15.26 -11.85 -0.46
C GLY A 15 -14.39 -12.02 -1.71
N GLN A 16 -13.21 -11.39 -1.77
CA GLN A 16 -12.32 -11.59 -2.92
C GLN A 16 -11.50 -12.88 -2.77
N PRO A 17 -11.45 -13.74 -3.81
CA PRO A 17 -10.60 -14.93 -3.82
C PRO A 17 -9.14 -14.57 -3.50
N GLN A 18 -8.49 -15.37 -2.66
CA GLN A 18 -7.16 -15.11 -2.13
C GLN A 18 -6.13 -14.82 -3.24
N ARG A 19 -6.18 -15.56 -4.36
CA ARG A 19 -5.36 -15.31 -5.56
C ARG A 19 -5.53 -13.90 -6.13
N LYS A 20 -6.77 -13.41 -6.23
CA LYS A 20 -7.04 -12.05 -6.75
C LYS A 20 -6.55 -10.97 -5.79
N ARG A 21 -6.69 -11.19 -4.47
CA ARG A 21 -6.17 -10.28 -3.44
C ARG A 21 -4.66 -10.17 -3.49
N VAL A 22 -3.96 -11.31 -3.53
CA VAL A 22 -2.49 -11.36 -3.63
C VAL A 22 -2.03 -10.70 -4.91
N LYS A 23 -2.61 -11.05 -6.07
CA LYS A 23 -2.25 -10.42 -7.36
C LYS A 23 -2.41 -8.90 -7.34
N ARG A 24 -3.49 -8.38 -6.78
CA ARG A 24 -3.72 -6.92 -6.64
C ARG A 24 -2.70 -6.29 -5.69
N ALA A 25 -2.42 -6.92 -4.55
CA ALA A 25 -1.42 -6.43 -3.60
C ALA A 25 -0.03 -6.39 -4.24
N THR A 26 0.38 -7.46 -4.92
CA THR A 26 1.65 -7.54 -5.65
C THR A 26 1.74 -6.47 -6.72
N LYS A 27 0.70 -6.29 -7.54
CA LYS A 27 0.67 -5.25 -8.58
C LYS A 27 0.85 -3.86 -7.97
N ASN A 28 0.13 -3.55 -6.88
CA ASN A 28 0.21 -2.26 -6.22
C ASN A 28 1.62 -2.00 -5.63
N ILE A 29 2.26 -3.01 -5.05
CA ILE A 29 3.65 -2.92 -4.58
C ILE A 29 4.61 -2.67 -5.75
N GLN A 30 4.45 -3.39 -6.87
CA GLN A 30 5.26 -3.20 -8.07
C GLN A 30 5.12 -1.78 -8.64
N GLU A 31 3.90 -1.27 -8.75
CA GLU A 31 3.62 0.09 -9.24
C GLU A 31 4.24 1.16 -8.32
N ARG A 32 4.13 0.99 -6.99
CA ARG A 32 4.75 1.91 -6.03
C ARG A 32 6.28 1.89 -6.13
N LEU A 33 6.90 0.71 -6.23
CA LEU A 33 8.35 0.59 -6.39
C LEU A 33 8.82 1.23 -7.70
N HIS A 34 8.10 1.00 -8.80
CA HIS A 34 8.44 1.59 -10.10
C HIS A 34 8.41 3.13 -10.05
N SER A 35 7.38 3.72 -9.45
CA SER A 35 7.29 5.17 -9.26
C SER A 35 8.42 5.72 -8.37
N LEU A 36 8.79 5.02 -7.31
CA LEU A 36 9.92 5.42 -6.46
C LEU A 36 11.26 5.40 -7.21
N CYS A 37 11.48 4.39 -8.05
CA CYS A 37 12.67 4.32 -8.89
C CYS A 37 12.69 5.45 -9.92
N GLN A 38 11.55 5.79 -10.53
CA GLN A 38 11.46 6.94 -11.45
C GLN A 38 11.72 8.28 -10.74
N ASP A 39 11.25 8.45 -9.51
CA ASP A 39 11.53 9.65 -8.72
C ASP A 39 13.01 9.79 -8.37
N TYR A 40 13.66 8.67 -8.02
CA TYR A 40 15.09 8.63 -7.73
C TYR A 40 15.92 8.88 -9.00
N SER A 41 15.62 8.16 -10.08
CA SER A 41 16.31 8.32 -11.38
C SER A 41 16.13 9.71 -11.97
N GLY A 42 14.99 10.37 -11.73
CA GLY A 42 14.75 11.74 -12.17
C GLY A 42 15.35 12.81 -11.25
N GLY A 43 16.14 12.43 -10.24
CA GLY A 43 16.77 13.37 -9.30
C GLY A 43 15.78 14.08 -8.36
N ARG A 44 14.49 13.70 -8.36
CA ARG A 44 13.45 14.33 -7.54
C ARG A 44 13.52 13.92 -6.07
N LYS A 45 14.22 12.83 -5.76
CA LYS A 45 14.43 12.33 -4.38
C LYS A 45 15.89 11.99 -4.16
N THR A 46 16.39 12.35 -2.97
CA THR A 46 17.70 11.90 -2.50
C THR A 46 17.68 10.41 -2.18
N LEU A 47 18.85 9.76 -2.24
CA LEU A 47 19.02 8.34 -1.95
C LEU A 47 18.43 7.95 -0.58
N ALA A 48 18.65 8.78 0.45
CA ALA A 48 18.10 8.55 1.78
C ALA A 48 16.55 8.50 1.79
N LYS A 49 15.89 9.42 1.08
CA LYS A 49 14.43 9.43 0.97
C LYS A 49 13.89 8.29 0.12
N PHE A 50 14.63 7.87 -0.91
CA PHE A 50 14.29 6.68 -1.69
C PHE A 50 14.30 5.42 -0.82
N LEU A 51 15.39 5.17 -0.07
CA LEU A 51 15.53 4.01 0.80
C LEU A 51 14.46 3.95 1.90
N GLN A 52 14.14 5.11 2.51
CA GLN A 52 13.06 5.19 3.49
C GLN A 52 11.69 4.86 2.88
N ALA A 53 11.42 5.36 1.67
CA ALA A 53 10.15 5.09 0.97
C ALA A 53 10.04 3.62 0.53
N VAL A 54 11.12 2.99 0.10
CA VAL A 54 11.18 1.56 -0.21
C VAL A 54 10.91 0.74 1.05
N GLY A 55 11.53 1.07 2.18
CA GLY A 55 11.27 0.41 3.46
C GLY A 55 9.79 0.49 3.88
N ASN A 56 9.16 1.65 3.70
CA ASN A 56 7.73 1.83 3.95
C ASN A 56 6.82 1.12 2.95
N CYS A 57 7.29 0.90 1.72
CA CYS A 57 6.55 0.18 0.68
C CYS A 57 6.55 -1.33 0.95
N VAL A 58 7.66 -1.86 1.45
CA VAL A 58 7.82 -3.28 1.72
C VAL A 58 7.25 -3.65 3.08
N ARG A 59 7.28 -2.75 4.09
CA ARG A 59 6.98 -3.00 5.51
C ARG A 59 6.10 -4.24 5.74
N TRP A 60 6.79 -5.35 6.00
CA TRP A 60 6.19 -6.62 6.38
C TRP A 60 5.43 -6.32 7.66
N LYS A 61 4.13 -6.62 7.69
CA LYS A 61 3.41 -6.59 8.97
C LYS A 61 4.06 -7.65 9.85
N GLN A 62 4.83 -7.20 10.84
CA GLN A 62 5.19 -7.98 12.01
C GLN A 62 3.91 -8.28 12.80
#